data_AF-A0A1T4MKY9-F1
#
_entry.id   AF-A0A1T4MKY9-F1
#
_cell.length_a   1.000
_cell.length_b   1.000
_cell.length_c   1.000
_cell.angle_alpha   90.00
_cell.angle_beta   90.00
_cell.angle_gamma   90.00
#
_symmetry.space_group_name_H-M   'P 1'
#
loop_
_entity.id
_entity.type
_entity.pdbx_description
1 polymer ?
#
loop_
_entity_poly.entity_id
_entity_poly.type
_entity_poly.pdbx_seq_one_letter_code
_entity_poly.pdbx_strand_id
1 'polypeptide(L)'
;MNALFIQRMVTPFEQQLKLVIQQTLTLSLRANLLHEAKKLHGTIRQTLQHTSSEPELTFFLSTLEHFFSCARLEHADRLQASCEAMQDEIKRLLLKQEVANDKHWLYKPVQGVQRSA
;
A
#
# COMPACT_ATOMS: atom_id res chain seq x y z
N MET A 1 13.05 1.74 0.83
CA MET A 1 12.46 0.37 0.80
C MET A 1 12.47 -0.21 -0.63
N ASN A 2 12.41 -1.54 -0.84
CA ASN A 2 12.35 -2.13 -2.20
C ASN A 2 10.90 -2.18 -2.73
N ALA A 3 10.65 -1.73 -3.96
CA ALA A 3 9.33 -1.77 -4.62
C ALA A 3 8.70 -3.18 -4.60
N LEU A 4 9.50 -4.23 -4.78
CA LEU A 4 9.05 -5.62 -4.74
C LEU A 4 8.52 -6.02 -3.35
N PHE A 5 9.08 -5.45 -2.28
CA PHE A 5 8.64 -5.72 -0.92
C PHE A 5 7.26 -5.11 -0.66
N ILE A 6 7.06 -3.85 -1.05
CA ILE A 6 5.76 -3.17 -0.91
C ILE A 6 4.71 -3.88 -1.76
N GLN A 7 5.03 -4.23 -3.00
CA GLN A 7 4.12 -4.99 -3.87
C GLN A 7 3.70 -6.31 -3.22
N ARG A 8 4.66 -7.14 -2.77
CA ARG A 8 4.35 -8.41 -2.09
C ARG A 8 3.50 -8.23 -0.84
N MET A 9 3.69 -7.13 -0.12
CA MET A 9 2.95 -6.84 1.09
C MET A 9 1.49 -6.49 0.82
N VAL A 10 1.22 -5.65 -0.19
CA VAL A 10 -0.15 -5.17 -0.48
C VAL A 10 -0.97 -6.13 -1.33
N THR A 11 -0.34 -6.99 -2.15
CA THR A 11 -1.02 -7.90 -3.09
C THR A 11 -2.17 -8.72 -2.47
N PRO A 12 -2.00 -9.40 -1.31
CA PRO A 12 -3.08 -10.21 -0.75
C PRO A 12 -4.33 -9.39 -0.41
N PHE A 13 -4.13 -8.21 0.16
CA PHE A 13 -5.20 -7.28 0.49
C PHE A 13 -5.85 -6.67 -0.77
N GLU A 14 -5.03 -6.29 -1.76
CA GLU A 14 -5.50 -5.79 -3.05
C GLU A 14 -6.40 -6.81 -3.78
N GLN A 15 -6.04 -8.10 -3.72
CA GLN A 15 -6.85 -9.18 -4.28
C GLN A 15 -8.21 -9.28 -3.59
N GLN A 16 -8.27 -9.20 -2.26
CA GLN A 16 -9.55 -9.20 -1.53
C GLN A 16 -10.39 -7.96 -1.86
N LEU A 17 -9.77 -6.78 -1.99
CA LEU A 17 -10.47 -5.56 -2.42
C LEU A 17 -11.11 -5.71 -3.80
N LYS A 18 -10.38 -6.29 -4.76
CA LYS A 18 -10.92 -6.55 -6.12
C LYS A 18 -12.14 -7.46 -6.08
N LEU A 19 -12.12 -8.52 -5.26
CA LEU A 19 -13.27 -9.42 -5.11
C LEU A 19 -14.49 -8.69 -4.55
N VAL A 20 -14.29 -7.83 -3.55
CA VAL A 20 -15.36 -7.04 -2.91
C VAL A 20 -15.94 -5.98 -3.85
N ILE A 21 -15.11 -5.37 -4.70
CA ILE A 21 -15.57 -4.38 -5.69
C ILE A 21 -16.36 -5.05 -6.81
N GLN A 22 -15.99 -6.27 -7.21
CA GLN A 22 -16.58 -6.97 -8.36
C GLN A 22 -17.81 -7.83 -8.01
N GLN A 23 -18.02 -8.17 -6.74
CA GLN A 23 -19.05 -9.11 -6.29
C GLN A 23 -19.93 -8.49 -5.21
N THR A 24 -21.14 -9.02 -5.06
CA THR A 24 -22.01 -8.66 -3.92
C THR A 24 -21.28 -8.95 -2.62
N LEU A 25 -21.18 -7.95 -1.74
CA LEU A 25 -20.47 -8.06 -0.47
C LEU A 25 -21.15 -9.09 0.44
N THR A 26 -20.49 -10.23 0.65
CA THR A 26 -20.92 -11.26 1.60
C THR A 26 -20.20 -11.10 2.95
N LEU A 27 -20.76 -11.72 4.00
CA LEU A 27 -20.12 -11.75 5.32
C LEU A 27 -18.73 -12.40 5.27
N SER A 28 -18.55 -13.46 4.47
CA SER A 28 -17.26 -14.13 4.31
C SER A 28 -16.23 -13.27 3.59
N LEU A 29 -16.62 -12.56 2.53
CA LEU A 29 -15.75 -11.61 1.84
C LEU A 29 -15.34 -10.46 2.77
N ARG A 30 -16.28 -9.92 3.56
CA ARG A 30 -15.99 -8.88 4.55
C ARG A 30 -15.01 -9.38 5.63
N ALA A 31 -15.17 -10.60 6.11
CA ALA A 31 -14.27 -11.20 7.10
C ALA A 31 -12.85 -11.40 6.54
N ASN A 32 -12.73 -11.91 5.31
CA ASN A 32 -11.44 -12.10 4.64
C ASN A 32 -10.74 -10.77 4.35
N LEU A 33 -11.48 -9.78 3.87
CA LEU A 33 -10.98 -8.43 3.65
C LEU A 33 -10.43 -7.81 4.94
N LEU A 34 -11.18 -7.92 6.04
CA LEU A 34 -10.75 -7.44 7.35
C LEU A 34 -9.52 -8.19 7.88
N HIS A 35 -9.44 -9.50 7.64
CA HIS A 35 -8.28 -10.31 8.02
C HIS A 35 -7.01 -9.83 7.32
N GLU A 36 -7.05 -9.73 5.99
CA GLU A 36 -5.89 -9.28 5.21
C GLU A 36 -5.53 -7.82 5.50
N ALA A 37 -6.51 -6.95 5.72
CA ALA A 37 -6.26 -5.56 6.13
C ALA A 37 -5.52 -5.49 7.48
N LYS A 38 -5.93 -6.27 8.49
CA LYS A 38 -5.25 -6.33 9.81
C LYS A 38 -3.84 -6.87 9.70
N LYS A 39 -3.64 -7.91 8.89
CA LYS A 39 -2.33 -8.50 8.62
C LYS A 39 -1.41 -7.48 7.96
N LEU A 40 -1.89 -6.77 6.93
CA LEU A 40 -1.16 -5.70 6.26
C LEU A 40 -0.76 -4.58 7.25
N HIS A 41 -1.70 -4.11 8.06
CA HIS A 41 -1.44 -3.11 9.09
C HIS A 41 -0.32 -3.54 10.05
N GLY A 42 -0.36 -4.80 10.52
CA GLY A 42 0.68 -5.37 11.36
C GLY A 42 2.05 -5.37 10.68
N THR A 43 2.12 -5.81 9.43
CA THR A 43 3.37 -5.86 8.65
C THR A 43 3.95 -4.47 8.42
N ILE A 44 3.13 -3.48 8.06
CA ILE A 44 3.59 -2.09 7.85
C ILE A 44 4.11 -1.51 9.16
N ARG A 45 3.38 -1.70 10.26
CA ARG A 45 3.79 -1.20 11.58
C ARG A 45 5.13 -1.79 12.03
N GLN A 46 5.34 -3.09 11.84
CA GLN A 46 6.63 -3.73 12.12
C GLN A 46 7.73 -3.17 11.21
N THR A 47 7.45 -2.98 9.93
CA THR A 47 8.40 -2.40 8.98
C THR A 47 8.83 -0.99 9.41
N LEU A 48 7.88 -0.13 9.80
CA LEU A 48 8.15 1.22 10.30
C LEU A 48 8.92 1.26 11.62
N GLN A 49 8.83 0.22 12.46
CA GLN A 49 9.66 0.11 13.67
C GLN A 49 11.14 -0.11 13.34
N HIS A 50 11.44 -0.75 12.21
CA HIS A 50 12.80 -1.10 11.78
C HIS A 50 13.39 -0.13 10.75
N THR A 51 12.61 0.82 10.24
CA THR A 51 13.03 1.75 9.19
C THR A 51 12.68 3.18 9.60
N SER A 52 13.66 4.10 9.58
CA SER A 52 13.39 5.51 9.89
C SER A 52 12.53 6.15 8.79
N SER A 53 11.33 6.61 9.17
CA SER A 53 10.50 7.58 8.45
C SER A 53 10.27 7.30 6.95
N GLU A 54 9.29 6.45 6.64
CA GLU A 54 8.71 6.33 5.29
C GLU A 54 7.31 7.00 5.33
N PRO A 55 7.20 8.31 5.06
CA PRO A 55 5.97 9.08 5.23
C PRO A 55 4.80 8.53 4.40
N GLU A 56 5.09 7.88 3.27
CA GLU A 56 4.11 7.20 2.43
C GLU A 56 3.45 6.03 3.17
N LEU A 57 4.24 5.21 3.89
CA LEU A 57 3.71 4.08 4.65
C LEU A 57 2.94 4.56 5.89
N THR A 58 3.39 5.63 6.53
CA THR A 58 2.65 6.25 7.65
C THR A 58 1.29 6.79 7.19
N PHE A 59 1.25 7.46 6.02
CA PHE A 59 -0.01 7.91 5.43
C PHE A 59 -0.91 6.73 5.06
N PHE A 60 -0.35 5.72 4.39
CA PHE A 60 -1.09 4.52 4.03
C PHE A 60 -1.68 3.81 5.25
N LEU A 61 -0.92 3.73 6.35
CA LEU A 61 -1.39 3.18 7.61
C LEU A 61 -2.60 3.95 8.15
N SER A 62 -2.57 5.29 8.09
CA SER A 62 -3.68 6.14 8.51
C SER A 62 -4.94 5.91 7.67
N THR A 63 -4.78 5.73 6.35
CA THR A 63 -5.88 5.36 5.45
C THR A 63 -6.44 3.98 5.79
N LEU A 64 -5.58 3.03 6.16
CA LEU A 64 -5.96 1.67 6.56
C LEU A 64 -6.71 1.65 7.90
N GLU A 65 -6.35 2.51 8.84
CA GLU A 65 -7.09 2.71 10.09
C GLU A 65 -8.47 3.33 9.86
N HIS A 66 -8.57 4.28 8.94
CA HIS A 66 -9.86 4.82 8.50
C HIS A 66 -10.74 3.73 7.89
N PHE A 67 -10.16 2.88 7.03
CA PHE A 67 -10.85 1.73 6.46
C PHE A 67 -11.39 0.78 7.54
N PHE A 68 -10.63 0.48 8.60
CA PHE A 68 -11.15 -0.33 9.72
C PHE A 68 -12.34 0.32 10.41
N SER A 69 -12.34 1.64 10.53
CA SER A 69 -13.44 2.38 11.13
C SER A 69 -14.70 2.27 10.27
N CYS A 70 -14.58 2.47 8.96
CA CYS A 70 -15.67 2.27 8.01
C CYS A 70 -16.19 0.83 8.02
N ALA A 71 -15.28 -0.16 8.04
CA ALA A 71 -15.64 -1.57 8.09
C ALA A 71 -16.28 -2.00 9.42
N ARG A 72 -16.15 -1.22 10.50
CA ARG A 72 -16.86 -1.43 11.79
C ARG A 72 -18.25 -0.80 11.82
N LEU A 73 -18.51 0.24 11.06
CA LEU A 73 -19.75 1.03 11.13
C LEU A 73 -20.96 0.40 10.40
N GLU A 74 -20.90 -0.89 10.07
CA GLU A 74 -21.98 -1.76 9.53
C GLU A 74 -22.72 -1.32 8.25
N HIS A 75 -22.55 -0.11 7.76
CA HIS A 75 -23.15 0.34 6.51
C HIS A 75 -22.35 -0.16 5.29
N ALA A 76 -22.92 -1.12 4.56
CA ALA A 76 -22.32 -1.73 3.37
C ALA A 76 -21.89 -0.68 2.32
N ASP A 77 -22.69 0.36 2.11
CA ASP A 77 -22.40 1.42 1.12
C ASP A 77 -21.15 2.22 1.48
N ARG A 78 -20.94 2.50 2.78
CA ARG A 78 -19.74 3.19 3.26
C ARG A 78 -18.51 2.29 3.17
N LEU A 79 -18.68 0.98 3.35
CA LEU A 79 -17.62 0.01 3.18
C LEU A 79 -17.21 -0.12 1.71
N GLN A 80 -18.18 -0.14 0.77
CA GLN A 80 -17.90 -0.18 -0.67
C GLN A 80 -17.06 1.04 -1.10
N ALA A 81 -17.51 2.25 -0.76
CA ALA A 81 -16.77 3.48 -1.06
C ALA A 81 -15.36 3.48 -0.41
N SER A 82 -15.27 2.95 0.82
CA SER A 82 -13.97 2.81 1.49
C SER A 82 -13.05 1.78 0.82
N CYS A 83 -13.60 0.73 0.19
CA CYS A 83 -12.83 -0.25 -0.57
C CYS A 83 -12.28 0.37 -1.87
N GLU A 84 -13.09 1.16 -2.57
CA GLU A 84 -12.68 1.88 -3.78
C GLU A 84 -11.57 2.87 -3.48
N ALA A 85 -11.75 3.71 -2.45
CA ALA A 85 -10.72 4.65 -2.00
C ALA A 85 -9.40 3.95 -1.62
N MET A 86 -9.50 2.79 -0.98
CA MET A 86 -8.32 1.99 -0.62
C MET A 86 -7.63 1.40 -1.84
N GLN A 87 -8.38 0.96 -2.86
CA GLN A 87 -7.79 0.46 -4.10
C GLN A 87 -6.99 1.56 -4.81
N ASP A 88 -7.51 2.79 -4.86
CA ASP A 88 -6.78 3.91 -5.47
C ASP A 88 -5.54 4.31 -4.67
N GLU A 89 -5.61 4.22 -3.35
CA GLU A 89 -4.46 4.45 -2.48
C GLU A 89 -3.36 3.39 -2.69
N ILE A 90 -3.71 2.12 -2.90
CA ILE A 90 -2.76 1.06 -3.27
C ILE A 90 -2.11 1.38 -4.62
N LYS A 91 -2.90 1.77 -5.64
CA LYS A 91 -2.35 2.18 -6.95
C LYS A 91 -1.37 3.34 -6.80
N ARG A 92 -1.71 4.36 -5.99
CA ARG A 92 -0.85 5.51 -5.70
C ARG A 92 0.45 5.10 -5.03
N LEU A 93 0.39 4.20 -4.05
CA LEU A 93 1.56 3.68 -3.35
C LEU A 93 2.50 2.93 -4.31
N LEU A 94 1.95 2.06 -5.16
CA LEU A 94 2.72 1.29 -6.14
C LEU A 94 3.36 2.18 -7.21
N LEU A 95 2.60 3.13 -7.79
CA LEU A 95 3.12 4.08 -8.79
C LEU A 95 4.28 4.93 -8.25
N LYS A 96 4.18 5.38 -6.99
CA LYS A 96 5.27 6.14 -6.35
C LYS A 96 6.54 5.31 -6.19
N GLN A 97 6.41 4.01 -5.93
CA GLN A 97 7.55 3.10 -5.82
C GLN A 97 8.21 2.84 -7.18
N GLU A 98 7.42 2.71 -8.25
CA GLU A 98 7.95 2.61 -9.62
C GLU A 98 8.72 3.87 -10.01
N VAL A 99 8.16 5.06 -9.77
CA VAL A 99 8.83 6.34 -10.05
C VAL A 99 10.11 6.52 -9.23
N ALA A 100 10.12 6.09 -7.97
CA ALA A 100 11.32 6.13 -7.13
C ALA A 100 12.42 5.18 -7.63
N ASN A 101 12.04 4.04 -8.21
CA ASN A 101 12.96 3.06 -8.77
C ASN A 101 13.54 3.51 -10.13
N ASP A 102 12.75 4.16 -10.98
CA ASP A 102 13.22 4.72 -12.26
C ASP A 102 14.22 5.87 -12.07
N LYS A 103 14.02 6.71 -11.04
CA LYS A 103 14.95 7.79 -10.71
C LYS A 103 16.32 7.29 -10.20
N HIS A 104 16.41 6.04 -9.76
CA HIS A 104 17.69 5.46 -9.30
C HIS A 104 18.69 5.23 -10.45
N TRP A 105 18.22 5.18 -11.71
CA TRP A 105 19.09 5.00 -12.88
C TRP A 105 19.70 6.32 -13.42
N LEU A 106 19.20 7.48 -13.00
CA LEU A 106 19.69 8.78 -13.48
C LEU A 106 20.94 9.30 -12.71
N TYR A 107 21.35 8.62 -11.65
CA TYR A 107 22.61 8.91 -10.96
C TYR A 107 23.72 7.95 -11.42
N LYS A 108 24.21 8.14 -12.65
CA LYS A 108 25.58 7.69 -12.97
C LYS A 108 26.53 8.73 -12.37
N PRO A 109 27.44 8.37 -11.44
CA PRO A 109 28.51 9.28 -11.07
C PRO A 109 29.36 9.49 -12.31
N VAL A 110 29.49 10.73 -12.76
CA VAL A 110 30.48 11.12 -13.78
C VAL A 110 31.85 11.03 -13.11
N GLN A 111 32.36 9.81 -12.94
CA GLN A 111 33.78 9.57 -12.70
C GLN A 111 34.45 9.49 -14.06
N GLY A 112 34.98 10.62 -14.54
CA GLY A 112 35.69 10.61 -15.80
C GLY A 112 35.97 11.97 -16.38
N VAL A 113 36.72 12.82 -15.68
CA VAL A 113 37.66 13.72 -16.36
C VAL A 113 38.93 13.80 -15.51
N GLN A 114 39.85 12.86 -15.72
CA GLN A 114 41.27 13.14 -15.50
C GLN A 114 41.64 14.27 -16.46
N ARG A 115 41.91 15.47 -15.95
CA ARG A 115 42.67 16.47 -16.70
C ARG A 115 44.14 16.26 -16.34
N SER A 116 44.83 15.54 -17.20
CA SER A 116 46.28 15.63 -17.31
C SER A 116 46.63 16.99 -17.90
N ALA A 117 47.36 17.81 -17.13
CA ALA A 117 48.25 18.86 -17.62
C ALA A 117 49.26 19.16 -16.52
#